data_AF-A0A849QWS5-F1
#
_entry.id   AF-A0A849QWS5-F1
#
_cell.length_a   1.000
_cell.length_b   1.000
_cell.length_c   1.000
_cell.angle_alpha   90.00
_cell.angle_beta   90.00
_cell.angle_gamma   90.00
#
_symmetry.space_group_name_H-M   'P 1'
#
loop_
_entity.id
_entity.type
_entity.pdbx_description
1 polymer ?
#
loop_
_entity_poly.entity_id
_entity_poly.type
_entity_poly.pdbx_seq_one_letter_code
_entity_poly.pdbx_strand_id
1 'polypeptide(L)'
;MKYSDWDPIYKEILVDFGFEQEKDDEAAGVASELIARKREVVETVKREVEMRIKGKIALVCGNAPCLERDIREKEFDDLSRDHVVIAADGATSALLRNAIIPELVVSDLDGNIA
;
A
#
# COMPACT_ATOMS: atom_id res chain seq x y z
N MET A 1 12.86 -3.95 2.66
CA MET A 1 14.22 -3.63 2.18
C MET A 1 15.05 -3.16 3.37
N LYS A 2 16.34 -3.48 3.47
CA LYS A 2 17.18 -2.89 4.53
C LYS A 2 17.55 -1.47 4.13
N TYR A 3 17.76 -0.59 5.09
CA TYR A 3 18.18 0.78 4.80
C TYR A 3 19.45 0.82 3.93
N SER A 4 20.40 -0.08 4.19
CA SER A 4 21.63 -0.23 3.39
C SER A 4 21.39 -0.47 1.90
N ASP A 5 20.27 -1.12 1.56
CA ASP A 5 19.93 -1.45 0.18
C ASP A 5 19.10 -0.32 -0.46
N TRP A 6 18.41 0.47 0.37
CA TRP A 6 17.54 1.58 -0.06
C TRP A 6 18.30 2.89 -0.26
N ASP A 7 19.24 3.23 0.62
CA ASP A 7 19.98 4.48 0.61
C ASP A 7 20.67 4.81 -0.73
N PRO A 8 21.29 3.82 -1.44
CA PRO A 8 21.83 4.08 -2.78
C PRO A 8 20.75 4.46 -3.79
N ILE A 9 19.60 3.78 -3.77
CA ILE A 9 18.47 4.05 -4.68
C ILE A 9 17.88 5.43 -4.40
N TYR A 10 17.71 5.77 -3.12
CA TYR A 10 17.24 7.10 -2.73
C TYR A 10 18.16 8.22 -3.24
N LYS A 11 19.48 8.04 -3.15
CA LYS A 11 20.45 9.01 -3.68
C LYS A 11 20.38 9.16 -5.20
N GLU A 12 20.13 8.07 -5.93
CA GLU A 12 19.88 8.13 -7.38
C GLU A 12 18.62 8.97 -7.67
N ILE A 13 17.53 8.77 -6.92
CA ILE A 13 16.30 9.57 -7.05
C ILE A 13 16.57 11.06 -6.81
N LEU A 14 17.32 11.42 -5.76
CA LEU A 14 17.67 12.82 -5.51
C LEU A 14 18.38 13.46 -6.71
N VAL A 15 19.30 12.73 -7.34
CA VAL A 15 20.03 13.20 -8.54
C VAL A 15 19.07 13.34 -9.73
N ASP A 16 18.24 12.33 -10.00
CA ASP A 16 17.34 12.32 -11.15
C ASP A 16 16.34 13.48 -11.12
N PHE A 17 15.84 13.83 -9.93
CA PHE A 17 14.88 14.91 -9.74
C PHE A 17 15.52 16.26 -9.38
N GLY A 18 16.83 16.30 -9.12
CA GLY A 18 17.55 17.51 -8.71
C GLY A 18 17.15 18.02 -7.32
N PHE A 19 16.79 17.10 -6.41
CA PHE A 19 16.40 17.43 -5.04
C PHE A 19 17.62 17.56 -4.12
N GLU A 20 17.58 18.56 -3.24
CA GLU A 20 18.51 18.70 -2.13
C GLU A 20 18.07 17.78 -0.99
N GLN A 21 18.95 16.89 -0.53
CA GLN A 21 18.62 15.93 0.53
C GLN A 21 18.12 16.65 1.79
N GLU A 22 18.76 17.75 2.17
CA GLU A 22 18.39 18.52 3.36
C GLU A 22 16.94 19.02 3.30
N LYS A 23 16.47 19.42 2.12
CA LYS A 23 15.09 19.88 1.93
C LYS A 23 14.09 18.73 1.97
N ASP A 24 14.47 17.57 1.46
CA ASP A 24 13.64 16.36 1.55
C ASP A 24 13.52 15.89 3.01
N ASP A 25 14.63 15.91 3.76
CA ASP A 25 14.66 15.64 5.20
C ASP A 25 13.78 16.63 6.00
N GLU A 26 13.85 17.94 5.68
CA GLU A 26 12.97 18.95 6.26
C GLU A 26 11.49 18.67 5.97
N ALA A 27 11.15 18.33 4.72
CA ALA A 27 9.80 17.99 4.31
C ALA A 27 9.28 16.74 5.05
N ALA A 28 10.12 15.70 5.19
CA ALA A 28 9.81 14.50 5.96
C ALA A 28 9.55 14.83 7.44
N GLY A 29 10.32 15.76 8.02
CA GLY A 29 10.10 16.29 9.37
C GLY A 29 8.72 16.93 9.53
N VAL A 30 8.34 17.82 8.60
CA VAL A 30 7.02 18.46 8.60
C VAL A 30 5.90 17.42 8.47
N ALA A 31 6.04 16.45 7.56
CA ALA A 31 5.07 15.37 7.40
C ALA A 31 4.89 14.56 8.69
N SER A 32 6.00 14.22 9.36
CA SER A 32 6.00 13.51 10.64
C SER A 32 5.24 14.29 11.73
N GLU A 33 5.45 15.60 11.83
CA GLU A 33 4.72 16.45 12.78
C GLU A 33 3.22 16.49 12.50
N LEU A 34 2.82 16.60 11.23
CA LEU A 34 1.41 16.62 10.82
C LEU A 34 0.72 15.29 11.17
N ILE A 35 1.40 14.17 10.95
CA ILE A 35 0.89 12.83 11.33
C ILE A 35 0.81 12.71 12.85
N ALA A 36 1.81 13.18 13.59
CA ALA A 36 1.83 13.12 15.05
C ALA A 36 0.65 13.88 15.69
N ARG A 37 0.22 15.00 15.09
CA ARG A 37 -0.98 15.75 15.51
C ARG A 37 -2.28 14.96 15.32
N LYS A 38 -2.27 13.92 14.48
CA LYS A 38 -3.41 13.03 14.20
C LYS A 38 -3.29 11.67 14.92
N ARG A 39 -2.48 11.58 15.98
CA ARG A 39 -2.19 10.32 16.69
C ARG A 39 -3.43 9.49 17.05
N GLU A 40 -4.50 10.12 17.52
CA GLU A 40 -5.74 9.41 17.88
C GLU A 40 -6.42 8.74 16.68
N VAL A 41 -6.44 9.43 15.53
CA VAL A 41 -6.94 8.87 14.26
C VAL A 41 -6.06 7.71 13.82
N VAL A 42 -4.74 7.87 13.89
CA VAL A 42 -3.76 6.83 13.51
C VAL A 42 -3.95 5.57 14.38
N GLU A 43 -4.11 5.74 15.70
CA GLU A 43 -4.32 4.62 16.62
C GLU A 43 -5.68 3.94 16.37
N THR A 44 -6.72 4.70 16.06
CA THR A 44 -8.02 4.15 15.66
C THR A 44 -7.91 3.33 14.38
N VAL A 45 -7.29 3.89 13.33
CA VAL A 45 -7.07 3.18 12.05
C VAL A 45 -6.24 1.92 12.26
N LYS A 46 -5.18 2.00 13.07
CA LYS A 46 -4.34 0.84 13.41
C LYS A 46 -5.18 -0.29 14.03
N ARG A 47 -6.05 0.02 15.00
CA ARG A 47 -6.94 -0.97 15.63
C ARG A 47 -7.91 -1.58 14.63
N GLU A 48 -8.52 -0.76 13.77
CA GLU A 48 -9.42 -1.22 12.71
C GLU A 48 -8.75 -2.17 11.71
N VAL A 49 -7.50 -1.87 11.35
CA VAL A 49 -6.68 -2.74 10.50
C VAL A 49 -6.33 -4.03 11.24
N GLU A 50 -5.85 -3.94 12.49
CA GLU A 50 -5.53 -5.11 13.32
C GLU A 50 -6.73 -6.05 13.48
N MET A 51 -7.93 -5.52 13.76
CA MET A 51 -9.15 -6.32 13.86
C MET A 51 -9.50 -7.04 12.56
N ARG A 52 -9.18 -6.45 11.40
CA ARG A 52 -9.42 -7.06 10.09
C ARG A 52 -8.46 -8.20 9.79
N ILE A 53 -7.17 -8.04 10.11
CA ILE A 53 -6.09 -8.96 9.66
C ILE A 53 -5.64 -9.99 10.70
N LYS A 54 -5.79 -9.71 12.00
CA LYS A 54 -5.16 -10.52 13.06
C LYS A 54 -5.72 -11.94 13.08
N GLY A 55 -4.81 -12.92 13.00
CA GLY A 55 -5.15 -14.35 13.02
C GLY A 55 -5.73 -14.87 11.70
N LYS A 56 -5.76 -14.05 10.64
CA LYS A 56 -6.19 -14.43 9.29
C LYS A 56 -5.00 -14.41 8.34
N ILE A 57 -5.14 -15.11 7.22
CA ILE A 57 -4.17 -15.01 6.13
C ILE A 57 -4.55 -13.79 5.28
N ALA A 58 -3.58 -12.91 5.02
CA ALA A 58 -3.78 -11.72 4.19
C ALA A 58 -3.24 -11.97 2.78
N LEU A 59 -4.08 -11.73 1.77
CA LEU A 59 -3.70 -11.76 0.36
C LEU A 59 -3.45 -10.32 -0.09
N VAL A 60 -2.16 -9.96 -0.27
CA VAL A 60 -1.76 -8.61 -0.67
C VAL A 60 -1.59 -8.55 -2.18
N CYS A 61 -2.46 -7.79 -2.84
CA CYS A 61 -2.46 -7.64 -4.29
C CYS A 61 -1.76 -6.33 -4.68
N GLY A 62 -0.63 -6.44 -5.37
CA GLY A 62 0.01 -5.32 -6.07
C GLY A 62 -0.44 -5.21 -7.52
N ASN A 63 -0.28 -4.04 -8.14
CA ASN A 63 -0.72 -3.77 -9.52
C ASN A 63 0.22 -4.35 -10.59
N ALA A 64 0.67 -5.59 -10.42
CA ALA A 64 1.50 -6.26 -11.41
C ALA A 64 0.69 -6.54 -12.69
N PRO A 65 1.28 -6.48 -13.90
CA PRO A 65 0.57 -6.78 -15.14
C PRO A 65 -0.08 -8.16 -15.19
N CYS A 66 0.43 -9.13 -14.41
CA CYS A 66 -0.13 -10.47 -14.32
C CYS A 66 -1.36 -10.58 -13.40
N LEU A 67 -1.64 -9.58 -12.56
CA LEU A 67 -2.69 -9.66 -11.52
C LEU A 67 -4.04 -10.07 -12.12
N GLU A 68 -4.46 -9.49 -13.24
CA GLU A 68 -5.74 -9.85 -13.86
C GLU A 68 -5.79 -11.31 -14.34
N ARG A 69 -4.66 -11.84 -14.82
CA ARG A 69 -4.59 -13.25 -15.22
C ARG A 69 -4.68 -14.13 -13.97
N ASP A 70 -3.91 -13.81 -12.95
CA ASP A 70 -3.83 -14.58 -11.71
C ASP A 70 -5.19 -14.58 -10.97
N ILE A 71 -5.98 -13.51 -11.05
CA ILE A 71 -7.36 -13.45 -10.52
C ILE A 71 -8.32 -14.38 -11.28
N ARG A 72 -8.19 -14.49 -12.61
CA ARG A 72 -9.09 -15.31 -13.44
C ARG A 72 -8.83 -16.81 -13.29
N GLU A 73 -7.69 -17.19 -12.70
CA GLU A 73 -7.39 -18.57 -12.35
C GLU A 73 -8.24 -18.97 -11.14
N LYS A 74 -8.89 -20.15 -11.20
CA LYS A 74 -9.87 -20.61 -10.19
C LYS A 74 -9.34 -20.63 -8.75
N GLU A 75 -8.02 -20.68 -8.58
CA GLU A 75 -7.39 -20.65 -7.26
C GLU A 75 -7.64 -19.33 -6.52
N PHE A 76 -7.81 -18.21 -7.22
CA PHE A 76 -8.05 -16.91 -6.59
C PHE A 76 -9.46 -16.79 -5.98
N ASP A 77 -10.47 -17.38 -6.62
CA ASP A 77 -11.86 -17.38 -6.10
C ASP A 77 -11.97 -18.13 -4.77
N ASP A 78 -11.25 -19.26 -4.63
CA ASP A 78 -11.22 -20.04 -3.40
C ASP A 78 -10.35 -19.37 -2.33
N LEU A 79 -9.20 -18.79 -2.72
CA LEU A 79 -8.32 -18.05 -1.81
C LEU A 79 -9.01 -16.80 -1.26
N SER A 80 -9.64 -15.99 -2.11
CA SER A 80 -10.23 -14.70 -1.68
C SER A 80 -11.38 -14.85 -0.67
N ARG A 81 -12.07 -15.99 -0.61
CA ARG A 81 -13.16 -16.22 0.37
C ARG A 81 -12.67 -16.43 1.80
N ASP A 82 -11.52 -17.06 1.95
CA ASP A 82 -10.96 -17.43 3.26
C ASP A 82 -9.86 -16.47 3.74
N HIS A 83 -9.47 -15.50 2.90
CA HIS A 83 -8.37 -14.58 3.14
C HIS A 83 -8.86 -13.13 3.23
N VAL A 84 -8.09 -12.29 3.91
CA VAL A 84 -8.30 -10.84 3.88
C VAL A 84 -7.58 -10.29 2.65
N VAL A 85 -8.35 -9.85 1.66
CA VAL A 85 -7.83 -9.24 0.43
C VAL A 85 -7.46 -7.79 0.71
N ILE A 86 -6.20 -7.46 0.47
CA ILE A 86 -5.63 -6.12 0.63
C ILE A 86 -5.16 -5.65 -0.74
N ALA A 87 -5.74 -4.56 -1.23
CA ALA A 87 -5.36 -3.94 -2.49
C ALA A 87 -4.33 -2.84 -2.26
N ALA A 88 -3.19 -2.89 -2.97
CA ALA A 88 -2.24 -1.80 -3.04
C ALA A 88 -2.57 -0.90 -4.25
N ASP A 89 -3.07 0.29 -3.94
CA ASP A 89 -3.34 1.38 -4.86
C ASP A 89 -4.09 0.92 -6.15
N GLY A 90 -3.47 1.01 -7.32
CA GLY A 90 -4.05 0.62 -8.61
C GLY A 90 -4.49 -0.84 -8.73
N ALA A 91 -4.02 -1.74 -7.85
CA ALA A 91 -4.51 -3.12 -7.79
C ALA A 91 -6.02 -3.17 -7.49
N THR A 92 -6.53 -2.15 -6.78
CA THR A 92 -7.95 -2.00 -6.45
C THR A 92 -8.80 -2.05 -7.73
N SER A 93 -8.38 -1.35 -8.77
CA SER A 93 -9.12 -1.28 -10.03
C SER A 93 -9.15 -2.64 -10.75
N ALA A 94 -8.07 -3.42 -10.70
CA ALA A 94 -8.05 -4.78 -11.26
C ALA A 94 -8.95 -5.74 -10.48
N LEU A 95 -8.98 -5.67 -9.15
CA LEU A 95 -9.84 -6.49 -8.29
C LEU A 95 -11.32 -6.16 -8.54
N LEU A 96 -11.68 -4.88 -8.55
CA LEU A 96 -13.06 -4.43 -8.77
C LEU A 96 -13.59 -4.84 -10.16
N ARG A 97 -12.76 -4.77 -11.22
CA ARG A 97 -13.14 -5.25 -12.56
C ARG A 97 -13.48 -6.75 -12.61
N ASN A 98 -12.93 -7.53 -11.69
CA ASN A 98 -13.20 -8.96 -11.56
C ASN A 98 -14.21 -9.25 -10.42
N ALA A 99 -14.97 -8.24 -9.98
CA ALA A 99 -15.99 -8.36 -8.94
C ALA A 99 -15.46 -8.78 -7.55
N ILE A 100 -14.19 -8.48 -7.26
CA ILE A 100 -13.56 -8.73 -5.97
C ILE A 100 -13.49 -7.41 -5.21
N ILE A 101 -14.11 -7.36 -4.03
CA ILE A 101 -14.11 -6.19 -3.16
C ILE A 101 -13.05 -6.41 -2.09
N PRO A 102 -11.94 -5.65 -2.07
CA PRO A 102 -10.93 -5.79 -1.02
C PRO A 102 -11.45 -5.29 0.32
N GLU A 103 -11.06 -5.95 1.41
CA GLU A 103 -11.36 -5.51 2.78
C GLU A 103 -10.58 -4.24 3.16
N LEU A 104 -9.40 -4.06 2.56
CA LEU A 104 -8.50 -2.94 2.80
C LEU A 104 -7.93 -2.44 1.48
N VAL A 105 -7.98 -1.12 1.29
CA VAL A 105 -7.24 -0.42 0.23
C VAL A 105 -6.14 0.39 0.89
N VAL A 106 -4.91 0.20 0.43
CA VAL A 106 -3.74 0.97 0.88
C VAL A 106 -3.26 1.79 -0.31
N SER A 107 -3.25 3.11 -0.18
CA SER A 107 -2.92 4.02 -1.27
C SER A 107 -2.20 5.25 -0.72
N ASP A 108 -1.26 5.75 -1.49
CA ASP A 108 -0.61 7.06 -1.42
C ASP A 108 -1.44 8.17 -2.09
N LEU A 109 -2.66 7.84 -2.52
CA LEU A 109 -3.70 8.74 -3.05
C LEU A 109 -3.40 9.34 -4.42
N ASP A 110 -2.51 8.72 -5.20
CA ASP A 110 -2.23 9.10 -6.59
C ASP A 110 -2.83 8.12 -7.61
N GLY A 111 -3.28 6.94 -7.17
CA GLY A 111 -3.92 5.94 -8.02
C GLY A 111 -5.36 6.28 -8.40
N ASN A 112 -5.75 5.85 -9.60
CA ASN A 112 -7.13 5.96 -10.05
C ASN A 112 -7.98 4.80 -9.51
N ILE A 113 -8.96 5.12 -8.67
CA ILE A 113 -9.99 4.19 -8.19
C ILE A 113 -11.24 4.43 -9.04
N ALA A 114 -11.40 3.59 -10.08
CA ALA A 114 -12.38 3.60 -11.18
C ALA A 114 -11.84 4.08 -12.53
#